data_AF-A0A7C2B109-F1
#
_entry.id   AF-A0A7C2B109-F1
#
_cell.length_a   1.000
_cell.length_b   1.000
_cell.length_c   1.000
_cell.angle_alpha   90.00
_cell.angle_beta   90.00
_cell.angle_gamma   90.00
#
_symmetry.space_group_name_H-M   'P 1'
#
loop_
_entity.id
_entity.type
_entity.pdbx_description
1 polymer ?
#
loop_
_entity_poly.entity_id
_entity_poly.type
_entity_poly.pdbx_seq_one_letter_code
_entity_poly.pdbx_strand_id
1 'polypeptide(L)'
;TGQPPACFQACPGRIRYMGPLLYDLDKVAETANSPIEDVVQNHRDIILNPNDPDVIKEALRQGVTEAWLDACRRSPVYHMVKDWEIALPLHPEFRTLPNLFYIPPESPVANAVVSHGRYDMVGKESVLPNLDEFRIPMKYLARMLAAGNTELVAIALRRQLAVRMFRRAERVEGVTDDAVLREVGLSIEDARAMHRILALAHFHERFVVPTTRSEKTSNAPYIERGFAGFDELAPGKSPHRRKSFHGGSPEVAS
;
A
#
# COMPACT_ATOMS: atom_id res chain seq x y z
N THR A 1 -4.33 12.51 13.74
CA THR A 1 -3.05 12.13 14.37
C THR A 1 -1.95 11.77 13.37
N GLY A 2 -2.21 11.59 12.06
CA GLY A 2 -1.15 11.28 11.09
C GLY A 2 -0.40 9.97 11.38
N GLN A 3 -1.00 9.09 12.19
CA GLN A 3 -0.39 7.84 12.63
C GLN A 3 -0.90 6.68 11.76
N PRO A 4 -0.06 5.67 11.49
CA PRO A 4 -0.50 4.46 10.80
C PRO A 4 -1.48 3.65 11.69
N PRO A 5 -2.36 2.83 11.08
CA PRO A 5 -3.22 1.92 11.82
C PRO A 5 -2.42 0.95 12.70
N ALA A 6 -2.99 0.54 13.83
CA ALA A 6 -2.30 -0.34 14.80
C ALA A 6 -1.74 -1.61 14.15
N CYS A 7 -2.48 -2.24 13.25
CA CYS A 7 -2.05 -3.46 12.57
C CYS A 7 -0.92 -3.21 11.54
N PHE A 8 -0.79 -1.98 11.02
CA PHE A 8 0.33 -1.56 10.16
C PHE A 8 1.58 -1.30 11.00
N GLN A 9 1.42 -0.53 12.08
CA GLN A 9 2.50 -0.18 12.99
C GLN A 9 3.09 -1.42 13.69
N ALA A 10 2.24 -2.32 14.17
CA ALA A 10 2.65 -3.51 14.91
C ALA A 10 3.12 -4.68 14.01
N CYS A 11 3.16 -4.50 12.69
CA CYS A 11 3.54 -5.57 11.77
C CYS A 11 5.03 -5.92 11.92
N PRO A 12 5.39 -7.09 12.49
CA PRO A 12 6.79 -7.43 12.76
C PRO A 12 7.59 -7.66 11.48
N GLY A 13 6.94 -8.19 10.44
CA GLY A 13 7.55 -8.43 9.14
C GLY A 13 7.78 -7.17 8.30
N ARG A 14 7.31 -5.98 8.75
CA ARG A 14 7.48 -4.70 8.05
C ARG A 14 6.94 -4.68 6.60
N ILE A 15 5.99 -5.57 6.29
CA ILE A 15 5.42 -5.76 4.94
C ILE A 15 4.25 -4.82 4.60
N ARG A 16 3.86 -3.94 5.51
CA ARG A 16 2.69 -3.06 5.35
C ARG A 16 3.14 -1.63 5.07
N TYR A 17 2.55 -1.04 4.03
CA TYR A 17 2.81 0.30 3.52
C TYR A 17 1.50 1.06 3.42
N MET A 18 1.50 2.35 3.74
CA MET A 18 0.34 3.22 3.67
C MET A 18 0.75 4.53 3.03
N GLY A 19 -0.01 4.94 2.03
CA GLY A 19 0.13 6.20 1.34
C GLY A 19 -1.19 6.55 0.66
N PRO A 20 -1.53 7.83 0.54
CA PRO A 20 -2.74 8.25 -0.15
C PRO A 20 -2.62 8.02 -1.65
N LEU A 21 -3.77 7.88 -2.31
CA LEU A 21 -3.91 7.80 -3.75
C LEU A 21 -4.94 8.84 -4.18
N LEU A 22 -4.69 9.51 -5.31
CA LEU A 22 -5.71 10.30 -5.99
C LEU A 22 -6.44 9.38 -6.97
N TYR A 23 -7.76 9.45 -7.03
CA TYR A 23 -8.54 8.69 -7.99
C TYR A 23 -9.69 9.52 -8.56
N ASP A 24 -10.09 9.18 -9.77
CA ASP A 24 -11.25 9.78 -10.44
C ASP A 24 -12.54 9.11 -9.98
N LEU A 25 -13.38 9.84 -9.24
CA LEU A 25 -14.64 9.33 -8.69
C LEU A 25 -15.65 9.02 -9.79
N ASP A 26 -15.66 9.79 -10.88
CA ASP A 26 -16.67 9.66 -11.94
C ASP A 26 -16.47 8.36 -12.74
N LYS A 27 -15.22 7.87 -12.80
CA LYS A 27 -14.86 6.62 -13.48
C LYS A 27 -15.05 5.36 -12.63
N VAL A 28 -15.38 5.48 -11.35
CA VAL A 28 -15.52 4.32 -10.44
C VAL A 28 -16.57 3.34 -10.93
N ALA A 29 -17.75 3.82 -11.31
CA ALA A 29 -18.85 2.96 -11.74
C ALA A 29 -18.53 2.25 -13.06
N GLU A 30 -17.93 2.96 -14.01
CA GLU A 30 -17.49 2.38 -15.29
C GLU A 30 -16.41 1.30 -15.06
N THR A 31 -15.40 1.62 -14.25
CA THR A 31 -14.28 0.74 -13.93
C THR A 31 -14.75 -0.53 -13.22
N ALA A 32 -15.61 -0.38 -12.21
CA ALA A 32 -16.18 -1.51 -11.48
C ALA A 32 -17.00 -2.44 -12.38
N ASN A 33 -17.62 -1.93 -13.45
CA ASN A 33 -18.45 -2.70 -14.38
C ASN A 33 -17.70 -3.15 -15.65
N SER A 34 -16.41 -2.87 -15.77
CA SER A 34 -15.60 -3.29 -16.92
C SER A 34 -15.47 -4.82 -17.06
N PRO A 35 -15.08 -5.34 -18.23
CA PRO A 35 -14.79 -6.76 -18.40
C PRO A 35 -13.78 -7.28 -17.38
N ILE A 36 -13.89 -8.56 -17.01
CA ILE A 36 -13.08 -9.14 -15.93
C ILE A 36 -11.59 -9.19 -16.32
N GLU A 37 -11.27 -9.27 -17.61
CA GLU A 37 -9.89 -9.25 -18.08
C GLU A 37 -9.23 -7.88 -17.88
N ASP A 38 -10.01 -6.80 -17.96
CA ASP A 38 -9.54 -5.41 -17.98
C ASP A 38 -9.62 -4.73 -16.62
N VAL A 39 -10.41 -5.28 -15.68
CA VAL A 39 -10.73 -4.64 -14.39
C VAL A 39 -9.49 -4.23 -13.58
N VAL A 40 -8.40 -5.01 -13.65
CA VAL A 40 -7.15 -4.70 -12.92
C VAL A 40 -6.46 -3.49 -13.53
N GLN A 41 -6.38 -3.43 -14.86
CA GLN A 41 -5.75 -2.33 -15.56
C GLN A 41 -6.59 -1.07 -15.41
N ASN A 42 -7.91 -1.17 -15.60
CA ASN A 42 -8.83 -0.04 -15.41
C ASN A 42 -8.78 0.49 -13.97
N HIS A 43 -8.65 -0.40 -12.97
CA HIS A 43 -8.47 0.01 -11.57
C HIS A 43 -7.15 0.78 -11.35
N ARG A 44 -6.07 0.43 -12.06
CA ARG A 44 -4.86 1.27 -12.08
C ARG A 44 -5.12 2.59 -12.79
N ASP A 45 -5.87 2.58 -13.88
CA ASP A 45 -6.07 3.78 -14.70
C ASP A 45 -6.93 4.86 -14.03
N ILE A 46 -7.84 4.48 -13.13
CA ILE A 46 -8.55 5.47 -12.29
C ILE A 46 -7.65 6.15 -11.26
N ILE A 47 -6.50 5.56 -10.92
CA ILE A 47 -5.53 6.17 -10.00
C ILE A 47 -4.73 7.23 -10.76
N LEU A 48 -4.88 8.47 -10.33
CA LEU A 48 -4.35 9.66 -10.99
C LEU A 48 -2.91 9.94 -10.59
N ASN A 49 -2.13 10.47 -11.54
CA ASN A 49 -0.74 10.86 -11.31
C ASN A 49 -0.65 12.12 -10.44
N PRO A 50 -0.04 12.05 -9.24
CA PRO A 50 0.06 13.18 -8.33
C PRO A 50 1.08 14.26 -8.77
N ASN A 51 1.85 14.00 -9.82
CA ASN A 51 2.79 14.94 -10.43
C ASN A 51 2.23 15.63 -11.68
N ASP A 52 1.06 15.23 -12.16
CA ASP A 52 0.44 15.82 -13.35
C ASP A 52 -0.12 17.22 -13.02
N PRO A 53 0.30 18.29 -13.73
CA PRO A 53 -0.19 19.66 -13.52
C PRO A 53 -1.72 19.81 -13.56
N ASP A 54 -2.40 19.08 -14.45
CA ASP A 54 -3.85 19.17 -14.60
C ASP A 54 -4.57 18.50 -13.42
N VAL A 55 -4.07 17.34 -12.98
CA VAL A 55 -4.55 16.65 -11.77
C VAL A 55 -4.34 17.52 -10.53
N ILE A 56 -3.19 18.17 -10.41
CA ILE A 56 -2.88 19.07 -9.28
C ILE A 56 -3.87 20.24 -9.24
N LYS A 57 -4.09 20.90 -10.38
CA LYS A 57 -5.01 22.04 -10.49
C LYS A 57 -6.44 21.64 -10.11
N GLU A 58 -6.89 20.49 -10.60
CA GLU A 58 -8.23 19.97 -10.32
C GLU A 58 -8.38 19.54 -8.87
N ALA A 59 -7.40 18.85 -8.30
CA ALA A 59 -7.40 18.45 -6.90
C ALA A 59 -7.47 19.66 -5.95
N LEU A 60 -6.71 20.73 -6.24
CA LEU A 60 -6.79 21.99 -5.49
C LEU A 60 -8.18 22.63 -5.61
N ARG A 61 -8.79 22.61 -6.80
CA ARG A 61 -10.15 23.11 -7.04
C ARG A 61 -11.19 22.35 -6.21
N GLN A 62 -11.02 21.03 -6.07
CA GLN A 62 -11.88 20.16 -5.24
C GLN A 62 -11.57 20.24 -3.74
N GLY A 63 -10.58 21.05 -3.33
CA GLY A 63 -10.27 21.32 -1.92
C GLY A 63 -9.27 20.35 -1.28
N VAL A 64 -8.57 19.54 -2.08
CA VAL A 64 -7.40 18.76 -1.62
C VAL A 64 -6.30 19.74 -1.24
N THR A 65 -5.70 19.59 -0.06
CA THR A 65 -4.66 20.52 0.41
C THR A 65 -3.30 20.20 -0.19
N GLU A 66 -2.41 21.19 -0.24
CA GLU A 66 -1.03 20.98 -0.68
C GLU A 66 -0.31 19.88 0.13
N ALA A 67 -0.57 19.79 1.43
CA ALA A 67 -0.02 18.73 2.28
C ALA A 67 -0.48 17.33 1.88
N TRP A 68 -1.73 17.19 1.41
CA TRP A 68 -2.23 15.93 0.87
C TRP A 68 -1.62 15.62 -0.49
N LEU A 69 -1.48 16.62 -1.37
CA LEU A 69 -0.80 16.45 -2.66
C LEU A 69 0.65 16.02 -2.49
N ASP A 70 1.40 16.65 -1.58
CA ASP A 70 2.76 16.25 -1.23
C ASP A 70 2.82 14.79 -0.72
N ALA A 71 1.87 14.40 0.13
CA ALA A 71 1.78 13.02 0.60
C ALA A 71 1.46 12.03 -0.53
N CYS A 72 0.63 12.40 -1.52
CA CYS A 72 0.36 11.58 -2.69
C CYS A 72 1.61 11.40 -3.57
N ARG A 73 2.43 12.45 -3.75
CA ARG A 73 3.69 12.37 -4.51
C ARG A 73 4.72 11.45 -3.88
N ARG A 74 4.71 11.36 -2.55
CA ARG A 74 5.61 10.49 -1.78
C ARG A 74 4.98 9.13 -1.45
N SER A 75 3.82 8.81 -2.01
CA SER A 75 3.05 7.63 -1.63
C SER A 75 3.75 6.35 -2.05
N PRO A 76 4.17 5.47 -1.10
CA PRO A 76 4.75 4.18 -1.46
C PRO A 76 3.74 3.29 -2.19
N VAL A 77 2.44 3.46 -1.91
CA VAL A 77 1.38 2.69 -2.55
C VAL A 77 1.24 3.10 -4.02
N TYR A 78 1.34 4.39 -4.34
CA TYR A 78 1.31 4.86 -5.73
C TYR A 78 2.44 4.23 -6.55
N HIS A 79 3.68 4.29 -6.04
CA HIS A 79 4.83 3.68 -6.71
C HIS A 79 4.65 2.17 -6.92
N MET A 80 4.18 1.43 -5.91
CA MET A 80 4.00 -0.02 -6.03
C MET A 80 2.87 -0.43 -7.00
N VAL A 81 1.81 0.37 -7.10
CA VAL A 81 0.63 0.05 -7.91
C VAL A 81 0.74 0.59 -9.34
N LYS A 82 1.25 1.82 -9.52
CA LYS A 82 1.31 2.52 -10.83
C LYS A 82 2.69 2.49 -11.46
N ASP A 83 3.74 2.89 -10.73
CA ASP A 83 5.06 3.07 -11.36
C ASP A 83 5.76 1.72 -11.58
N TRP A 84 5.75 0.85 -10.57
CA TRP A 84 6.42 -0.45 -10.63
C TRP A 84 5.48 -1.62 -10.92
N GLU A 85 4.17 -1.39 -10.82
CA GLU A 85 3.09 -2.36 -11.03
C GLU A 85 3.28 -3.74 -10.36
N ILE A 86 4.00 -3.76 -9.24
CA ILE A 86 4.26 -4.97 -8.44
C ILE A 86 3.11 -5.29 -7.48
N ALA A 87 2.27 -4.31 -7.16
CA ALA A 87 1.13 -4.48 -6.29
C ALA A 87 -0.16 -4.67 -7.09
N LEU A 88 -0.97 -5.64 -6.67
CA LEU A 88 -2.17 -6.10 -7.34
C LEU A 88 -3.38 -6.09 -6.38
N PRO A 89 -4.59 -5.77 -6.86
CA PRO A 89 -5.79 -5.76 -6.03
C PRO A 89 -6.21 -7.17 -5.61
N LEU A 90 -6.75 -7.34 -4.41
CA LEU A 90 -7.28 -8.62 -3.95
C LEU A 90 -8.70 -8.86 -4.47
N HIS A 91 -8.94 -9.99 -5.14
CA HIS A 91 -10.22 -10.38 -5.71
C HIS A 91 -10.93 -9.26 -6.49
N PRO A 92 -10.28 -8.68 -7.52
CA PRO A 92 -10.86 -7.59 -8.30
C PRO A 92 -12.16 -7.99 -9.03
N GLU A 93 -12.39 -9.29 -9.23
CA GLU A 93 -13.65 -9.84 -9.77
C GLU A 93 -14.89 -9.52 -8.92
N PHE A 94 -14.72 -9.12 -7.66
CA PHE A 94 -15.82 -8.68 -6.80
C PHE A 94 -16.30 -7.26 -7.10
N ARG A 95 -15.62 -6.53 -8.01
CA ARG A 95 -16.05 -5.21 -8.50
C ARG A 95 -16.21 -4.14 -7.42
N THR A 96 -15.49 -4.29 -6.30
CA THR A 96 -15.49 -3.34 -5.18
C THR A 96 -14.38 -2.30 -5.27
N LEU A 97 -13.47 -2.42 -6.24
CA LEU A 97 -12.26 -1.60 -6.40
C LEU A 97 -11.49 -1.45 -5.07
N PRO A 98 -10.92 -2.56 -4.55
CA PRO A 98 -10.34 -2.56 -3.22
C PRO A 98 -9.06 -1.71 -3.16
N ASN A 99 -9.03 -0.74 -2.25
CA ASN A 99 -7.86 0.11 -2.01
C ASN A 99 -6.77 -0.55 -1.14
N LEU A 100 -6.76 -1.88 -1.07
CA LEU A 100 -5.72 -2.67 -0.42
C LEU A 100 -5.10 -3.59 -1.46
N PHE A 101 -3.82 -3.37 -1.73
CA PHE A 101 -3.07 -4.09 -2.75
C PHE A 101 -2.04 -5.03 -2.12
N TYR A 102 -1.72 -6.10 -2.82
CA TYR A 102 -0.80 -7.14 -2.39
C TYR A 102 0.29 -7.33 -3.43
N ILE A 103 1.53 -7.45 -2.96
CA ILE A 103 2.66 -7.87 -3.80
C ILE A 103 2.67 -9.41 -3.78
N PRO A 104 2.67 -10.08 -4.94
CA PRO A 104 2.70 -11.54 -4.98
C PRO A 104 3.99 -12.06 -4.34
N PRO A 105 3.92 -13.13 -3.52
CA PRO A 105 5.10 -13.67 -2.88
C PRO A 105 5.94 -14.46 -3.89
N GLU A 106 7.25 -14.28 -3.83
CA GLU A 106 8.18 -15.23 -4.41
C GLU A 106 8.16 -16.53 -3.60
N SER A 107 8.45 -17.64 -4.28
CA SER A 107 8.37 -18.98 -3.70
C SER A 107 9.71 -19.71 -3.86
N PRO A 108 10.05 -20.64 -2.95
CA PRO A 108 11.14 -21.58 -3.22
C PRO A 108 10.91 -22.36 -4.52
N VAL A 109 11.98 -22.95 -5.06
CA VAL A 109 11.87 -23.81 -6.24
C VAL A 109 11.16 -25.13 -5.91
N ALA A 110 10.32 -25.62 -6.83
CA ALA A 110 9.45 -26.78 -6.65
C ALA A 110 10.24 -28.10 -6.55
N ASN A 111 11.24 -28.28 -7.41
CA ASN A 111 12.03 -29.50 -7.51
C ASN A 111 13.52 -29.20 -7.28
N ALA A 112 14.03 -29.61 -6.11
CA ALA A 112 15.45 -29.55 -5.75
C ALA A 112 16.24 -30.79 -6.22
N VAL A 113 15.83 -31.43 -7.32
CA VAL A 113 16.50 -32.65 -7.83
C VAL A 113 17.02 -32.39 -9.24
N VAL A 114 18.16 -31.70 -9.29
CA VAL A 114 19.11 -31.86 -10.39
C VAL A 114 20.20 -32.77 -9.84
N SER A 115 20.25 -34.01 -10.32
CA SER A 115 21.27 -35.06 -10.10
C SER A 115 22.22 -34.90 -8.88
N HIS A 116 22.10 -35.79 -7.89
CA HIS A 116 23.03 -35.99 -6.75
C HIS A 116 22.95 -35.04 -5.54
N GLY A 117 21.77 -34.49 -5.22
CA GLY A 117 21.56 -33.85 -3.90
C GLY A 117 22.40 -32.60 -3.64
N ARG A 118 22.98 -32.01 -4.69
CA ARG A 118 23.64 -30.71 -4.67
C ARG A 118 22.77 -29.73 -5.44
N TYR A 119 22.51 -28.57 -4.84
CA TYR A 119 22.01 -27.43 -5.58
C TYR A 119 23.04 -27.10 -6.66
N ASP A 120 22.66 -27.20 -7.93
CA ASP A 120 23.48 -26.69 -9.02
C ASP A 120 23.40 -25.15 -9.01
N MET A 121 24.24 -24.56 -8.16
CA MET A 121 24.41 -23.11 -8.01
C MET A 121 25.47 -22.57 -8.99
N VAL A 122 25.95 -23.41 -9.93
CA VAL A 122 27.14 -23.14 -10.75
C VAL A 122 26.84 -23.26 -12.25
N GLY A 123 25.81 -24.00 -12.66
CA GLY A 123 25.49 -24.29 -14.07
C GLY A 123 24.46 -23.38 -14.75
N LYS A 124 23.80 -22.46 -14.03
CA LYS A 124 22.91 -21.45 -14.62
C LYS A 124 23.58 -20.08 -14.62
N GLU A 125 23.31 -19.27 -15.64
CA GLU A 125 23.81 -17.88 -15.77
C GLU A 125 23.49 -17.00 -14.54
N SER A 126 22.54 -17.39 -13.70
CA SER A 126 22.17 -16.74 -12.45
C SER A 126 21.86 -17.76 -11.34
N VAL A 127 22.23 -17.42 -10.10
CA VAL A 127 21.92 -18.18 -8.86
C VAL A 127 20.45 -18.02 -8.45
N LEU A 128 19.72 -17.09 -9.07
CA LEU A 128 18.31 -16.82 -8.77
C LEU A 128 17.38 -17.70 -9.62
N PRO A 129 16.25 -18.17 -9.07
CA PRO A 129 15.33 -19.04 -9.77
C PRO A 129 14.55 -18.32 -10.87
N ASN A 130 14.15 -19.07 -11.90
CA ASN A 130 13.16 -18.63 -12.87
C ASN A 130 11.73 -18.75 -12.32
N LEU A 131 10.78 -18.01 -12.90
CA LEU A 131 9.37 -18.06 -12.47
C LEU A 131 8.76 -19.46 -12.57
N ASP A 132 9.10 -20.21 -13.62
CA ASP A 132 8.55 -21.55 -13.86
C ASP A 132 9.04 -22.58 -12.83
N GLU A 133 10.09 -22.23 -12.09
CA GLU A 133 10.66 -23.09 -11.05
C GLU A 133 9.93 -22.91 -9.72
N PHE A 134 9.10 -21.87 -9.55
CA PHE A 134 8.40 -21.61 -8.30
C PHE A 134 7.41 -22.72 -7.92
N ARG A 135 7.46 -23.11 -6.64
CA ARG A 135 6.54 -24.06 -6.02
C ARG A 135 5.08 -23.59 -5.99
N ILE A 136 4.83 -22.29 -5.79
CA ILE A 136 3.47 -21.75 -5.78
C ILE A 136 2.97 -21.64 -7.23
N PRO A 137 1.84 -22.29 -7.60
CA PRO A 137 1.32 -22.21 -8.95
C PRO A 137 0.90 -20.79 -9.33
N MET A 138 1.37 -20.29 -10.47
CA MET A 138 1.01 -18.94 -10.96
C MET A 138 -0.50 -18.75 -11.13
N LYS A 139 -1.21 -19.80 -11.57
CA LYS A 139 -2.68 -19.80 -11.67
C LYS A 139 -3.38 -19.57 -10.33
N TYR A 140 -2.79 -19.99 -9.21
CA TYR A 140 -3.35 -19.75 -7.88
C TYR A 140 -3.27 -18.27 -7.51
N LEU A 141 -2.10 -17.65 -7.70
CA LEU A 141 -1.90 -16.22 -7.46
C LEU A 141 -2.76 -15.36 -8.37
N ALA A 142 -2.84 -15.72 -9.65
CA ALA A 142 -3.64 -15.00 -10.64
C ALA A 142 -5.13 -14.95 -10.28
N ARG A 143 -5.70 -16.07 -9.83
CA ARG A 143 -7.10 -16.12 -9.37
C ARG A 143 -7.38 -15.22 -8.18
N MET A 144 -6.40 -15.00 -7.31
CA MET A 144 -6.57 -14.19 -6.10
C MET A 144 -6.27 -12.70 -6.32
N LEU A 145 -5.30 -12.37 -7.20
CA LEU A 145 -4.75 -11.01 -7.30
C LEU A 145 -5.03 -10.32 -8.64
N ALA A 146 -5.44 -11.06 -9.66
CA ALA A 146 -5.51 -10.54 -11.02
C ALA A 146 -6.71 -11.07 -11.82
N ALA A 147 -7.80 -11.47 -11.14
CA ALA A 147 -8.98 -12.07 -11.74
C ALA A 147 -8.69 -13.24 -12.71
N GLY A 148 -7.61 -13.99 -12.46
CA GLY A 148 -7.18 -15.11 -13.30
C GLY A 148 -6.11 -14.76 -14.35
N ASN A 149 -5.74 -13.49 -14.51
CA ASN A 149 -4.69 -13.07 -15.44
C ASN A 149 -3.29 -13.41 -14.90
N THR A 150 -2.65 -14.43 -15.47
CA THR A 150 -1.32 -14.87 -15.06
C THR A 150 -0.20 -13.93 -15.48
N GLU A 151 -0.40 -13.15 -16.54
CA GLU A 151 0.65 -12.26 -17.05
C GLU A 151 0.90 -11.10 -16.10
N LEU A 152 -0.15 -10.52 -15.52
CA LEU A 152 -0.02 -9.44 -14.53
C LEU A 152 0.75 -9.89 -13.28
N VAL A 153 0.54 -11.13 -12.84
CA VAL A 153 1.32 -11.73 -11.74
C VAL A 153 2.76 -12.00 -12.17
N ALA A 154 2.97 -12.49 -13.40
CA ALA A 154 4.29 -12.75 -13.94
C ALA A 154 5.12 -11.46 -14.05
N ILE A 155 4.52 -10.35 -14.51
CA ILE A 155 5.17 -9.03 -14.57
C ILE A 155 5.64 -8.61 -13.17
N ALA A 156 4.76 -8.66 -12.17
CA ALA A 156 5.11 -8.29 -10.79
C ALA A 156 6.28 -9.14 -10.26
N LEU A 157 6.22 -10.46 -10.42
CA LEU A 157 7.28 -11.38 -9.98
C LEU A 157 8.59 -11.22 -10.77
N ARG A 158 8.54 -11.02 -12.10
CA ARG A 158 9.72 -10.73 -12.93
C ARG A 158 10.42 -9.46 -12.49
N ARG A 159 9.66 -8.39 -12.21
CA ARG A 159 10.20 -7.12 -11.70
C ARG A 159 10.88 -7.28 -10.34
N GLN A 160 10.29 -8.07 -9.43
CA GLN A 160 10.92 -8.40 -8.15
C GLN A 160 12.24 -9.16 -8.32
N LEU A 161 12.27 -10.20 -9.17
CA LEU A 161 13.47 -10.98 -9.47
C LEU A 161 14.55 -10.12 -10.15
N ALA A 162 14.17 -9.25 -11.08
CA ALA A 162 15.08 -8.34 -11.77
C ALA A 162 15.78 -7.40 -10.80
N VAL A 163 15.07 -6.84 -9.82
CA VAL A 163 15.68 -6.02 -8.76
C VAL A 163 16.64 -6.85 -7.92
N ARG A 164 16.31 -8.12 -7.58
CA ARG A 164 17.23 -9.00 -6.84
C ARG A 164 18.51 -9.29 -7.65
N MET A 165 18.38 -9.58 -8.94
CA MET A 165 19.52 -9.81 -9.86
C MET A 165 20.41 -8.58 -9.94
N PHE A 166 19.81 -7.41 -10.19
CA PHE A 166 20.53 -6.13 -10.26
C PHE A 166 21.27 -5.80 -8.96
N ARG A 167 20.58 -5.88 -7.80
CA ARG A 167 21.19 -5.60 -6.50
C ARG A 167 22.31 -6.58 -6.14
N ARG A 168 22.23 -7.83 -6.62
CA ARG A 168 23.29 -8.82 -6.46
C ARG A 168 24.50 -8.45 -7.32
N ALA A 169 24.30 -8.20 -8.62
CA ALA A 169 25.33 -7.74 -9.55
C ALA A 169 26.10 -6.53 -9.00
N GLU A 170 25.38 -5.53 -8.49
CA GLU A 170 26.00 -4.32 -7.93
C GLU A 170 26.80 -4.62 -6.65
N ARG A 171 26.29 -5.50 -5.77
CA ARG A 171 26.88 -5.73 -4.44
C ARG A 171 27.97 -6.80 -4.40
N VAL A 172 27.85 -7.84 -5.21
CA VAL A 172 28.71 -9.03 -5.19
C VAL A 172 29.76 -8.93 -6.30
N GLU A 173 29.32 -8.71 -7.54
CA GLU A 173 30.22 -8.60 -8.69
C GLU A 173 30.80 -7.19 -8.87
N GLY A 174 30.18 -6.16 -8.27
CA GLY A 174 30.59 -4.77 -8.47
C GLY A 174 30.25 -4.23 -9.85
N VAL A 175 29.30 -4.86 -10.56
CA VAL A 175 28.89 -4.51 -11.91
C VAL A 175 27.49 -3.91 -11.87
N THR A 176 27.33 -2.73 -12.48
CA THR A 176 26.03 -2.10 -12.71
C THR A 176 25.58 -2.37 -14.14
N ASP A 177 25.07 -3.57 -14.38
CA ASP A 177 24.41 -3.93 -15.64
C ASP A 177 22.89 -3.70 -15.51
N ASP A 178 22.34 -2.88 -16.39
CA ASP A 178 20.92 -2.51 -16.42
C ASP A 178 20.10 -3.34 -17.41
N ALA A 179 20.71 -4.29 -18.15
CA ALA A 179 20.02 -5.09 -19.16
C ALA A 179 18.80 -5.83 -18.58
N VAL A 180 18.97 -6.44 -17.40
CA VAL A 180 17.91 -7.18 -16.69
C VAL A 180 16.76 -6.26 -16.25
N LEU A 181 17.05 -4.99 -15.93
CA LEU A 181 16.02 -4.01 -15.56
C LEU A 181 15.26 -3.51 -16.79
N ARG A 182 15.97 -3.25 -17.89
CA ARG A 182 15.38 -2.82 -19.16
C ARG A 182 14.40 -3.83 -19.73
N GLU A 183 14.68 -5.13 -19.59
CA GLU A 183 13.78 -6.21 -20.03
C GLU A 183 12.41 -6.14 -19.35
N VAL A 184 12.37 -5.74 -18.08
CA VAL A 184 11.13 -5.64 -17.29
C VAL A 184 10.55 -4.21 -17.23
N GLY A 185 11.14 -3.28 -17.99
CA GLY A 185 10.71 -1.89 -18.06
C GLY A 185 11.01 -1.06 -16.81
N LEU A 186 12.02 -1.43 -16.02
CA LEU A 186 12.46 -0.67 -14.84
C LEU A 186 13.75 0.10 -15.12
N SER A 187 13.92 1.24 -14.48
CA SER A 187 15.18 1.98 -14.47
C SER A 187 16.08 1.58 -13.29
N ILE A 188 17.35 1.99 -13.34
CA ILE A 188 18.28 1.86 -12.20
C ILE A 188 17.74 2.61 -10.97
N GLU A 189 17.10 3.77 -11.18
CA GLU A 189 16.49 4.56 -10.12
C GLU A 189 15.33 3.80 -9.47
N ASP A 190 14.45 3.19 -10.27
CA ASP A 190 13.36 2.34 -9.77
C ASP A 190 13.91 1.17 -8.97
N ALA A 191 14.92 0.45 -9.47
CA ALA A 191 15.50 -0.69 -8.76
C ALA A 191 16.11 -0.29 -7.41
N ARG A 192 16.76 0.88 -7.34
CA ARG A 192 17.30 1.43 -6.09
C ARG A 192 16.19 1.90 -5.15
N ALA A 193 15.15 2.54 -5.66
CA ALA A 193 13.99 2.98 -4.89
C ALA A 193 13.21 1.78 -4.33
N MET A 194 12.94 0.76 -5.16
CA MET A 194 12.36 -0.52 -4.77
C MET A 194 13.19 -1.20 -3.68
N HIS A 195 14.52 -1.27 -3.82
CA HIS A 195 15.39 -1.82 -2.78
C HIS A 195 15.29 -1.03 -1.47
N ARG A 196 15.31 0.30 -1.54
CA ARG A 196 15.19 1.17 -0.36
C ARG A 196 13.86 0.95 0.37
N ILE A 197 12.75 1.00 -0.35
CA ILE A 197 11.42 0.89 0.28
C ILE A 197 11.09 -0.54 0.73
N LEU A 198 11.46 -1.56 -0.05
CA LEU A 198 11.09 -2.96 0.23
C LEU A 198 12.07 -3.65 1.20
N ALA A 199 13.37 -3.38 1.10
CA ALA A 199 14.39 -4.07 1.91
C ALA A 199 14.79 -3.26 3.16
N LEU A 200 15.07 -1.95 3.03
CA LEU A 200 15.42 -1.12 4.19
C LEU A 200 14.17 -0.70 4.97
N ALA A 201 13.07 -0.43 4.26
CA ALA A 201 11.72 -0.31 4.80
C ALA A 201 11.58 0.73 5.92
N HIS A 202 12.25 1.89 5.78
CA HIS A 202 12.26 2.94 6.79
C HIS A 202 10.84 3.40 7.14
N PHE A 203 10.58 3.62 8.44
CA PHE A 203 9.23 3.85 8.96
C PHE A 203 8.51 5.03 8.28
N HIS A 204 9.21 6.15 8.08
CA HIS A 204 8.67 7.36 7.47
C HIS A 204 8.38 7.23 5.97
N GLU A 205 9.00 6.26 5.30
CA GLU A 205 8.76 5.99 3.87
C GLU A 205 7.65 4.96 3.71
N ARG A 206 7.52 4.02 4.66
CA ARG A 206 6.40 3.06 4.63
C ARG A 206 5.06 3.71 4.94
N PHE A 207 5.04 4.71 5.81
CA PHE A 207 3.81 5.31 6.33
C PHE A 207 3.78 6.80 6.02
N VAL A 208 3.27 7.11 4.84
CA VAL A 208 3.02 8.47 4.41
C VAL A 208 1.55 8.78 4.68
N VAL A 209 1.26 9.19 5.92
CA VAL A 209 -0.11 9.47 6.37
C VAL A 209 -0.25 10.99 6.60
N PRO A 210 -0.95 11.72 5.70
CA PRO A 210 -1.17 13.14 5.90
C PRO A 210 -2.08 13.37 7.12
N THR A 211 -1.92 14.52 7.77
CA THR A 211 -2.80 14.89 8.87
C THR A 211 -4.20 15.22 8.32
N THR A 212 -5.23 14.61 8.91
CA THR A 212 -6.62 14.95 8.62
C THR A 212 -6.95 16.31 9.19
N ARG A 213 -7.73 17.09 8.43
CA ARG A 213 -8.15 18.44 8.80
C ARG A 213 -9.24 18.36 9.87
N SER A 214 -8.85 18.25 11.13
CA SER A 214 -9.78 18.43 12.27
C SER A 214 -10.16 19.89 12.48
N GLU A 215 -9.64 20.81 11.68
CA GLU A 215 -9.85 22.26 11.86
C GLU A 215 -11.13 22.80 11.20
N LYS A 216 -11.72 22.04 10.28
CA LYS A 216 -13.01 22.33 9.64
C LYS A 216 -14.12 21.49 10.29
N THR A 217 -14.22 21.50 11.62
CA THR A 217 -15.42 20.99 12.31
C THR A 217 -16.52 22.07 12.31
N SER A 218 -17.77 21.65 12.44
CA SER A 218 -18.92 22.56 12.54
C SER A 218 -18.83 23.50 13.74
N ASN A 219 -18.08 23.10 14.78
CA ASN A 219 -17.65 23.94 15.89
C ASN A 219 -16.17 24.28 15.76
N ALA A 220 -15.77 25.42 16.32
CA ALA A 220 -14.37 25.80 16.31
C ALA A 220 -13.52 24.79 17.12
N PRO A 221 -12.37 24.30 16.60
CA PRO A 221 -11.56 23.24 17.24
C PRO A 221 -11.10 23.58 18.66
N TYR A 222 -10.97 24.86 18.99
CA TYR A 222 -10.59 25.30 20.34
C TYR A 222 -11.68 24.98 21.37
N ILE A 223 -12.95 25.01 20.97
CA ILE A 223 -14.09 24.69 21.84
C ILE A 223 -14.08 23.18 22.10
N GLU A 224 -13.98 22.38 21.04
CA GLU A 224 -14.05 20.92 21.14
C GLU A 224 -12.92 20.33 22.00
N ARG A 225 -11.70 20.91 21.94
CA ARG A 225 -10.58 20.47 22.78
C ARG A 225 -10.85 20.55 24.29
N GLY A 226 -11.64 21.54 24.73
CA GLY A 226 -11.95 21.72 26.15
C GLY A 226 -12.92 20.68 26.72
N PHE A 227 -13.67 19.99 25.85
CA PHE A 227 -14.73 19.05 26.24
C PHE A 227 -14.50 17.63 25.68
N ALA A 228 -13.41 17.40 24.94
CA ALA A 228 -13.06 16.08 24.43
C ALA A 228 -12.91 15.08 25.59
N GLY A 229 -13.64 13.97 25.52
CA GLY A 229 -13.68 12.95 26.57
C GLY A 229 -14.73 13.18 27.67
N PHE A 230 -15.50 14.28 27.61
CA PHE A 230 -16.62 14.53 28.54
C PHE A 230 -17.97 14.44 27.82
N ASP A 231 -18.50 13.23 27.71
CA ASP A 231 -19.73 12.91 26.95
C ASP A 231 -20.99 13.68 27.44
N GLU A 232 -21.00 14.07 28.71
CA GLU A 232 -22.12 14.78 29.35
C GLU A 232 -21.94 16.31 29.44
N LEU A 233 -20.74 16.82 29.20
CA LEU A 233 -20.40 18.25 29.37
C LEU A 233 -20.10 18.96 28.03
N ALA A 234 -20.32 18.29 26.91
CA ALA A 234 -20.04 18.84 25.59
C ALA A 234 -20.91 20.08 25.25
N PRO A 235 -20.41 21.01 24.41
CA PRO A 235 -21.18 22.17 23.96
C PRO A 235 -22.49 21.75 23.30
N GLY A 236 -23.62 22.30 23.78
CA GLY A 236 -24.96 21.95 23.31
C GLY A 236 -25.66 20.84 24.10
N LYS A 237 -24.98 20.20 25.07
CA LYS A 237 -25.63 19.33 26.05
C LYS A 237 -25.91 20.11 27.34
N SER A 238 -27.16 20.09 27.79
CA SER A 238 -27.51 20.53 29.13
C SER A 238 -27.10 19.42 30.10
N PRO A 239 -26.16 19.65 31.03
CA PRO A 239 -25.83 18.64 32.03
C PRO A 239 -27.10 18.28 32.79
N HIS A 240 -27.36 16.98 32.99
CA HIS A 240 -28.40 16.54 33.90
C HIS A 240 -28.00 16.95 35.32
N ARG A 241 -28.43 18.13 35.74
CA ARG A 241 -28.20 18.61 37.11
C ARG A 241 -28.89 17.64 38.06
N ARG A 242 -28.11 16.91 38.86
CA ARG A 242 -28.66 16.10 39.96
C ARG A 242 -29.54 17.01 40.83
N LYS A 243 -30.80 16.61 41.03
CA LYS A 243 -31.77 17.34 41.88
C LYS A 243 -31.52 17.12 43.38
N SER A 244 -30.73 16.11 43.74
CA SER A 244 -30.38 15.79 45.12
C SER A 244 -28.89 15.47 45.23
N PHE A 245 -28.27 16.04 46.26
CA PHE A 245 -26.92 15.75 46.67
C PHE A 245 -26.97 14.49 47.53
N HIS A 246 -26.49 13.34 47.04
CA HIS A 246 -26.27 12.19 47.90
C HIS A 246 -24.96 12.40 48.70
N GLY A 247 -25.02 13.34 49.64
CA GLY A 247 -24.26 13.19 50.88
C GLY A 247 -25.00 12.13 51.68
N GLY A 248 -24.32 11.03 52.02
CA GLY A 248 -24.92 9.98 52.82
C GLY A 248 -25.51 10.56 54.10
N SER A 249 -26.79 10.26 54.36
CA SER A 249 -27.29 10.34 55.73
C SER A 249 -26.39 9.42 56.57
N PRO A 250 -25.76 9.89 57.66
CA PRO A 250 -25.22 8.96 58.63
C PRO A 250 -26.42 8.21 59.21
N GLU A 251 -26.57 6.94 58.84
CA GLU A 251 -27.44 6.05 59.60
C GLU A 251 -26.88 5.99 61.02
N VAL A 252 -27.58 6.66 61.93
CA VAL A 252 -27.44 6.47 63.37
C VAL A 252 -27.95 5.06 63.63
N ALA A 253 -27.04 4.10 63.71
CA ALA A 253 -27.35 2.76 64.20
C ALA A 253 -27.46 2.82 65.73
N SER A 254 -28.68 2.59 66.21
CA SER A 254 -28.98 2.06 67.54
C SER A 254 -28.57 0.59 67.65
#